data_AF-A0A2T6BSB0-F1
#
_entry.id   AF-A0A2T6BSB0-F1
#
_cell.length_a   1.000
_cell.length_b   1.000
_cell.length_c   1.000
_cell.angle_alpha   90.00
_cell.angle_beta   90.00
_cell.angle_gamma   90.00
#
_symmetry.space_group_name_H-M   'P 1'
#
loop_
_entity.id
_entity.type
_entity.pdbx_description
1 polymer ?
#
loop_
_entity_poly.entity_id
_entity_poly.type
_entity_poly.pdbx_seq_one_letter_code
_entity_poly.pdbx_strand_id
1 'polypeptide(L)'
;MSGYYKKYKRVILENLEKEELNLTLTLLEADLTERLESFTNRDKYWQQVDIIITSLKNIGHDLWSHDYDGDSHLWGWDYMRMETAGFLQIQFNFNGTVKVFWREDNQQSEIVYEDE
;
A
#
# COMPACT_ATOMS: atom_id res chain seq x y z
N MET A 1 19.14 -5.02 3.69
CA MET A 1 17.74 -5.50 3.58
C MET A 1 17.12 -5.29 2.19
N SER A 2 17.86 -5.45 1.08
CA SER A 2 17.42 -5.03 -0.28
C SER A 2 16.73 -6.14 -1.11
N GLY A 3 16.57 -7.35 -0.57
CA GLY A 3 16.06 -8.51 -1.33
C GLY A 3 14.55 -8.78 -1.22
N TYR A 4 13.93 -8.43 -0.09
CA TYR A 4 12.63 -9.00 0.31
C TYR A 4 11.48 -8.62 -0.63
N TYR A 5 11.40 -7.35 -1.03
CA TYR A 5 10.32 -6.86 -1.88
C TYR A 5 10.62 -6.92 -3.39
N LYS A 6 11.71 -7.58 -3.83
CA LYS A 6 12.10 -7.59 -5.25
C LYS A 6 11.02 -8.14 -6.18
N LYS A 7 10.23 -9.13 -5.73
CA LYS A 7 9.10 -9.71 -6.48
C LYS A 7 7.93 -8.74 -6.66
N TYR A 8 7.87 -7.70 -5.83
CA TYR A 8 6.81 -6.68 -5.84
C TYR A 8 7.25 -5.38 -6.50
N LYS A 9 8.28 -5.38 -7.36
CA LYS A 9 8.67 -4.16 -8.10
C LYS A 9 7.50 -3.63 -8.92
N ARG A 10 7.36 -2.30 -9.00
CA ARG A 10 6.33 -1.63 -9.82
C ARG A 10 6.27 -2.21 -11.23
N VAL A 11 7.39 -2.19 -11.95
CA VAL A 11 7.47 -2.70 -13.33
C VAL A 11 7.06 -4.17 -13.48
N ILE A 12 7.21 -4.99 -12.44
CA ILE A 12 6.75 -6.37 -12.47
C ILE A 12 5.23 -6.38 -12.34
N LEU A 13 4.70 -5.77 -11.27
CA LEU A 13 3.26 -5.78 -10.98
C LEU A 13 2.43 -5.18 -12.13
N GLU A 14 2.90 -4.08 -12.72
CA GLU A 14 2.21 -3.40 -13.83
C GLU A 14 2.21 -4.19 -15.15
N ASN A 15 2.96 -5.29 -15.23
CA ASN A 15 3.02 -6.17 -16.42
C ASN A 15 2.52 -7.59 -16.13
N LEU A 16 1.94 -7.86 -14.94
CA LEU A 16 1.32 -9.13 -14.63
C LEU A 16 -0.09 -9.21 -15.23
N GLU A 17 -0.50 -10.41 -15.60
CA GLU A 17 -1.89 -10.70 -15.92
C GLU A 17 -2.76 -10.58 -14.65
N LYS A 18 -4.05 -10.25 -14.81
CA LYS A 18 -4.93 -9.90 -13.69
C LYS A 18 -4.97 -10.96 -12.57
N GLU A 19 -5.04 -12.24 -12.92
CA GLU A 19 -5.07 -13.33 -11.93
C GLU A 19 -3.76 -13.43 -11.13
N GLU A 20 -2.62 -13.30 -11.81
CA GLU A 20 -1.30 -13.34 -11.20
C GLU A 20 -1.04 -12.10 -10.34
N LEU A 21 -1.49 -10.93 -10.81
CA LEU A 21 -1.46 -9.68 -10.06
C LEU A 21 -2.23 -9.84 -8.75
N ASN A 22 -3.49 -10.29 -8.80
CA ASN A 22 -4.33 -10.46 -7.62
C ASN A 22 -3.72 -11.42 -6.59
N LEU A 23 -3.18 -12.55 -7.05
CA LEU A 23 -2.45 -13.47 -6.18
C LEU A 23 -1.22 -12.78 -5.55
N THR A 24 -0.47 -12.03 -6.34
CA THR A 24 0.74 -11.33 -5.88
C THR A 24 0.41 -10.23 -4.87
N LEU A 25 -0.68 -9.48 -5.06
CA LEU A 25 -1.14 -8.47 -4.11
C LEU A 25 -1.62 -9.11 -2.80
N THR A 26 -2.30 -10.25 -2.87
CA THR A 26 -2.72 -11.02 -1.68
C THR A 26 -1.50 -11.51 -0.89
N LEU A 27 -0.46 -11.98 -1.58
CA LEU A 27 0.81 -12.36 -0.94
C LEU A 27 1.53 -11.16 -0.31
N LEU A 28 1.50 -9.99 -0.97
CA LEU A 28 2.06 -8.77 -0.39
C LEU A 28 1.31 -8.38 0.89
N GLU A 29 -0.02 -8.41 0.87
CA GLU A 29 -0.85 -8.11 2.03
C GLU A 29 -0.53 -9.01 3.23
N ALA A 30 -0.43 -10.32 2.99
CA ALA A 30 -0.06 -11.30 4.01
C ALA A 30 1.37 -11.06 4.54
N ASP A 31 2.35 -10.88 3.65
CA ASP A 31 3.76 -10.62 4.02
C ASP A 31 3.88 -9.35 4.89
N LEU A 32 3.08 -8.31 4.59
CA LEU A 32 3.08 -7.05 5.35
C LEU A 32 2.37 -7.19 6.70
N THR A 33 1.25 -7.92 6.74
CA THR A 33 0.48 -8.16 7.97
C THR A 33 1.29 -8.97 8.97
N GLU A 34 1.89 -10.10 8.55
CA GLU A 34 2.73 -10.95 9.41
C GLU A 34 3.90 -10.16 10.02
N ARG A 35 4.50 -9.27 9.22
CA ARG A 35 5.59 -8.40 9.69
C ARG A 35 5.13 -7.38 10.75
N LEU A 36 3.84 -7.03 10.76
CA LEU A 36 3.25 -5.99 11.60
C LEU A 36 2.42 -6.50 12.79
N GLU A 37 2.28 -7.81 12.99
CA GLU A 37 1.31 -8.44 13.91
C GLU A 37 1.55 -8.26 15.44
N SER A 38 2.40 -7.35 15.90
CA SER A 38 2.84 -7.35 17.33
C SER A 38 3.12 -6.01 18.01
N PHE A 39 2.48 -4.91 17.59
CA PHE A 39 2.76 -3.60 18.17
C PHE A 39 1.77 -3.19 19.28
N THR A 40 2.26 -3.14 20.51
CA THR A 40 1.59 -2.41 21.62
C THR A 40 2.00 -0.94 21.68
N ASN A 41 2.96 -0.53 20.83
CA ASN A 41 3.52 0.82 20.81
C ASN A 41 3.31 1.45 19.43
N ARG A 42 2.55 2.56 19.41
CA ARG A 42 2.14 3.30 18.22
C ARG A 42 3.30 3.92 17.45
N ASP A 43 4.26 4.52 18.13
CA ASP A 43 5.41 5.15 17.47
C ASP A 43 6.27 4.10 16.77
N LYS A 44 6.51 2.96 17.41
CA LYS A 44 7.25 1.84 16.81
C LYS A 44 6.51 1.24 15.62
N TYR A 45 5.18 1.16 15.68
CA TYR A 45 4.37 0.68 14.56
C TYR A 45 4.58 1.58 13.33
N TRP A 46 4.38 2.90 13.48
CA TRP A 46 4.50 3.83 12.36
C TRP A 46 5.94 3.95 11.85
N GLN A 47 6.95 3.83 12.71
CA GLN A 47 8.35 3.73 12.27
C GLN A 47 8.59 2.49 11.38
N GLN A 48 7.96 1.35 11.66
CA GLN A 48 8.08 0.16 10.81
C GLN A 48 7.33 0.33 9.48
N VAL A 49 6.15 0.96 9.51
CA VAL A 49 5.42 1.33 8.29
C VAL A 49 6.29 2.22 7.41
N ASP A 50 6.95 3.25 7.95
CA ASP A 50 7.84 4.14 7.19
C ASP A 50 9.01 3.38 6.53
N ILE A 51 9.59 2.39 7.23
CA ILE A 51 10.65 1.53 6.68
C ILE A 51 10.11 0.67 5.51
N ILE A 52 8.91 0.12 5.66
CA ILE A 52 8.24 -0.67 4.61
C ILE A 52 7.98 0.21 3.39
N ILE A 53 7.33 1.36 3.58
CA ILE A 53 7.03 2.32 2.52
C ILE A 53 8.29 2.77 1.79
N THR A 54 9.35 3.12 2.53
CA THR A 54 10.64 3.51 1.94
C THR A 54 11.23 2.38 1.09
N SER A 55 11.10 1.13 1.54
CA SER A 55 11.58 -0.02 0.80
C SER A 55 10.80 -0.25 -0.51
N LEU A 56 9.48 -0.04 -0.48
CA LEU A 56 8.62 -0.12 -1.66
C LEU A 56 8.87 1.04 -2.65
N LYS A 57 9.10 2.26 -2.16
CA LYS A 57 9.54 3.40 -2.99
C LYS A 57 10.84 3.10 -3.73
N ASN A 58 11.82 2.52 -3.03
CA ASN A 58 13.12 2.17 -3.62
C ASN A 58 13.04 1.11 -4.74
N ILE A 59 11.91 0.42 -4.89
CA ILE A 59 11.68 -0.53 -5.98
C ILE A 59 10.70 0.00 -7.04
N GLY A 60 10.48 1.32 -7.05
CA GLY A 60 9.79 2.05 -8.11
C GLY A 60 8.35 2.43 -7.80
N HIS A 61 7.81 2.09 -6.63
CA HIS A 61 6.46 2.49 -6.26
C HIS A 61 6.37 3.97 -5.90
N ASP A 62 5.23 4.54 -6.22
CA ASP A 62 4.90 5.92 -5.90
C ASP A 62 3.87 5.92 -4.76
N LEU A 63 4.34 6.10 -3.52
CA LEU A 63 3.55 5.93 -2.29
C LEU A 63 3.59 7.19 -1.43
N TRP A 64 2.57 8.03 -1.53
CA TRP A 64 2.37 9.23 -0.72
C TRP A 64 1.30 8.97 0.32
N SER A 65 1.45 9.56 1.51
CA SER A 65 0.42 9.46 2.55
C SER A 65 -0.73 10.40 2.18
N HIS A 66 -1.95 9.87 2.14
CA HIS A 66 -3.15 10.64 1.76
C HIS A 66 -4.09 10.87 2.93
N ASP A 67 -4.41 9.81 3.67
CA ASP A 67 -5.38 9.85 4.76
C ASP A 67 -4.78 9.34 6.06
N TYR A 68 -5.07 10.06 7.13
CA TYR A 68 -4.69 9.78 8.50
C TYR A 68 -5.91 10.03 9.39
N ASP A 69 -6.52 8.97 9.91
CA ASP A 69 -7.55 9.07 10.96
C ASP A 69 -6.97 8.78 12.36
N GLY A 70 -5.66 8.50 12.43
CA GLY A 70 -4.94 8.13 13.63
C GLY A 70 -4.71 6.63 13.79
N ASP A 71 -5.66 5.81 13.39
CA ASP A 71 -5.57 4.35 13.52
C ASP A 71 -5.33 3.66 12.18
N SER A 72 -5.51 4.38 11.08
CA SER A 72 -5.33 3.94 9.70
C SER A 72 -4.59 4.98 8.87
N HIS A 73 -3.64 4.52 8.05
CA HIS A 73 -2.91 5.35 7.10
C HIS A 73 -2.97 4.75 5.70
N LEU A 74 -3.51 5.52 4.74
CA LEU A 74 -3.51 5.14 3.33
C LEU A 74 -2.31 5.74 2.60
N TRP A 75 -1.61 4.89 1.85
CA TRP A 75 -0.45 5.24 1.04
C TRP A 75 -0.65 4.88 -0.43
N GLY A 76 -0.35 5.82 -1.32
CA GLY A 76 -0.57 5.65 -2.76
C GLY A 76 -0.12 6.85 -3.61
N TRP A 77 -0.16 6.69 -4.94
CA TRP A 77 -0.34 7.70 -6.00
C TRP A 77 0.03 9.16 -5.67
N ASP A 78 0.99 9.74 -6.40
CA ASP A 78 1.22 11.19 -6.37
C ASP A 78 0.04 11.96 -6.99
N TYR A 79 -0.76 12.62 -6.16
CA TYR A 79 -1.90 13.42 -6.62
C TYR A 79 -1.47 14.62 -7.48
N MET A 80 -0.20 15.04 -7.41
CA MET A 80 0.35 16.09 -8.27
C MET A 80 0.80 15.58 -9.65
N ARG A 81 0.88 14.25 -9.84
CA ARG A 81 1.39 13.61 -11.07
C ARG A 81 0.59 12.37 -11.45
N MET A 82 -0.73 12.50 -11.44
CA MET A 82 -1.68 11.40 -11.62
C MET A 82 -1.46 10.57 -12.88
N GLU A 83 -0.90 11.17 -13.94
CA GLU A 83 -0.59 10.53 -15.22
C GLU A 83 0.64 9.61 -15.19
N THR A 84 1.50 9.73 -14.17
CA THR A 84 2.68 8.87 -13.97
C THR A 84 2.64 8.09 -12.65
N ALA A 85 1.64 8.37 -11.82
CA ALA A 85 1.45 7.73 -10.53
C ALA A 85 1.33 6.21 -10.68
N GLY A 86 1.96 5.47 -9.76
CA GLY A 86 1.81 4.02 -9.69
C GLY A 86 0.41 3.60 -9.26
N PHE A 87 0.03 2.36 -9.54
CA PHE A 87 -1.31 1.85 -9.23
C PHE A 87 -1.44 1.20 -7.85
N LEU A 88 -0.32 0.90 -7.18
CA LEU A 88 -0.30 0.24 -5.88
C LEU A 88 -0.79 1.19 -4.78
N GLN A 89 -1.65 0.67 -3.91
CA GLN A 89 -2.11 1.34 -2.70
C GLN A 89 -2.01 0.41 -1.51
N ILE A 90 -1.72 0.98 -0.34
CA ILE A 90 -1.60 0.20 0.88
C ILE A 90 -2.21 0.98 2.04
N GLN A 91 -3.15 0.37 2.73
CA GLN A 91 -3.71 0.86 3.97
C GLN A 91 -3.11 0.07 5.14
N PHE A 92 -2.50 0.77 6.08
CA PHE A 92 -1.95 0.20 7.32
C PHE A 92 -2.86 0.58 8.48
N ASN A 93 -3.29 -0.40 9.28
CA ASN A 93 -4.07 -0.15 10.48
C ASN A 93 -3.25 -0.50 11.73
N PHE A 94 -3.27 0.36 12.75
CA PHE A 94 -2.47 0.21 13.97
C PHE A 94 -2.73 -1.12 14.71
N ASN A 95 -3.89 -1.75 14.48
CA ASN A 95 -4.17 -3.10 14.97
C ASN A 95 -3.33 -4.22 14.31
N GLY A 96 -2.41 -3.90 13.39
CA GLY A 96 -1.54 -4.83 12.69
C GLY A 96 -2.03 -5.25 11.31
N THR A 97 -3.29 -4.97 10.96
CA THR A 97 -3.86 -5.38 9.66
C THR A 97 -3.43 -4.46 8.53
N VAL A 98 -3.13 -5.04 7.38
CA VAL A 98 -2.79 -4.32 6.16
C VAL A 98 -3.82 -4.68 5.08
N LYS A 99 -4.17 -3.70 4.23
CA LYS A 99 -4.92 -3.94 3.00
C LYS A 99 -4.14 -3.43 1.80
N VAL A 100 -4.08 -4.22 0.74
CA VAL A 100 -3.38 -3.85 -0.50
C VAL A 100 -4.39 -3.73 -1.64
N PHE A 101 -4.32 -2.65 -2.40
CA PHE A 101 -5.23 -2.39 -3.50
C PHE A 101 -4.48 -2.06 -4.79
N TRP A 102 -5.16 -2.32 -5.91
CA TRP A 102 -4.75 -1.86 -7.24
C TRP A 102 -5.76 -0.83 -7.74
N ARG A 103 -5.29 0.36 -8.12
CA ARG A 103 -6.15 1.49 -8.50
C ARG A 103 -7.13 1.17 -9.63
N GLU A 104 -6.74 0.35 -10.60
CA GLU A 104 -7.61 -0.01 -11.73
C GLU A 104 -8.84 -0.83 -11.29
N ASP A 105 -8.75 -1.54 -10.17
CA ASP A 105 -9.87 -2.28 -9.58
C ASP A 105 -10.78 -1.40 -8.71
N ASN A 106 -10.46 -0.11 -8.56
CA ASN A 106 -11.26 0.87 -7.82
C ASN A 106 -12.01 1.83 -8.75
N GLN A 107 -12.60 1.33 -9.84
CA GLN A 107 -13.76 2.00 -10.43
C GLN A 107 -14.96 1.71 -9.52
N GLN A 108 -15.41 2.74 -8.79
CA GLN A 108 -16.54 2.74 -7.84
C GLN A 108 -16.23 2.23 -6.42
N SER A 109 -15.52 3.04 -5.65
CA SER A 109 -16.18 3.60 -4.47
C SER A 109 -16.30 5.10 -4.73
N GLU A 110 -17.40 5.50 -5.35
CA GLU A 110 -17.82 6.90 -5.33
C GLU A 110 -17.77 7.34 -3.87
N ILE A 111 -16.90 8.30 -3.55
CA ILE A 111 -17.10 9.14 -2.39
C ILE A 111 -18.38 9.92 -2.72
N VAL A 112 -19.52 9.34 -2.33
CA VAL A 112 -20.76 10.09 -2.23
C VAL A 112 -20.51 11.07 -1.09
N TYR A 113 -20.22 12.32 -1.43
CA TYR A 113 -20.47 13.41 -0.52
C TYR A 113 -21.99 13.46 -0.38
N GLU A 114 -22.53 12.83 0.68
CA GLU A 114 -23.88 13.15 1.15
C GLU A 114 -23.81 14.58 1.70
N ASP A 115 -24.00 15.56 0.82
CA ASP A 115 -24.48 16.88 1.20
C ASP A 115 -26.00 16.78 1.37
N GLU A 116 -26.47 16.49 2.59
CA GLU A 116 -27.75 17.00 3.15
C GLU A 116 -27.64 17.25 4.66
#